data_AF-A0A932HXQ6-F1
#
_entry.id   AF-A0A932HXQ6-F1
#
_cell.length_a   1.000
_cell.length_b   1.000
_cell.length_c   1.000
_cell.angle_alpha   90.00
_cell.angle_beta   90.00
_cell.angle_gamma   90.00
#
_symmetry.space_group_name_H-M   'P 1'
#
loop_
_entity.id
_entity.type
_entity.pdbx_description
1 polymer ?
#
loop_
_entity_poly.entity_id
_entity_poly.type
_entity_poly.pdbx_seq_one_letter_code
_entity_poly.pdbx_strand_id
1 'polypeptide(L)'
;MGPILTLFSRFSLPRYRRNRNSGRRSPAALRLARWAALAWLLAAAPGAVVEGAPAAGVEGAPLEGALHGFPAMRSLDGKKLADGDFAQWIEGGRLHIRILYEFGEGRRVEERAAFRQSPELVQEEWSLREMRGGELYRHFEVDFRSGAASAKKREEGGLREWTGKLELVEGRAFAGFGFTMALKALRERLMRGERVELRAAAFTPKPRLVEVELRHGGLDRMRMGGRLLRGDRFIVHAKIPWIATLFVDAPDHRIWLTNPAPAGFLRWEGPLAEPGDPVIRVDLLPGGESGAAEPIR
;
A
#
# COMPACT_ATOMS: atom_id res chain seq x y z
N MET A 1 -2.78 -66.39 -40.74
CA MET A 1 -1.51 -66.09 -40.04
C MET A 1 -1.83 -65.89 -38.58
N GLY A 2 -1.60 -66.91 -37.75
CA GLY A 2 -1.64 -66.79 -36.28
C GLY A 2 -0.21 -66.63 -35.72
N PRO A 3 0.04 -66.92 -34.43
CA PRO A 3 -0.74 -66.49 -33.27
C PRO A 3 0.13 -66.20 -32.01
N ILE A 4 -0.52 -65.79 -30.91
CA ILE A 4 -0.31 -66.22 -29.49
C ILE A 4 1.10 -66.13 -28.85
N LEU A 5 1.20 -65.46 -27.69
CA LEU A 5 1.68 -66.11 -26.46
C LEU A 5 1.18 -65.43 -25.17
N THR A 6 0.54 -66.28 -24.38
CA THR A 6 -0.04 -66.15 -23.04
C THR A 6 0.98 -66.62 -22.00
N LEU A 7 0.88 -66.18 -20.74
CA LEU A 7 0.95 -66.99 -19.48
C LEU A 7 0.86 -66.02 -18.27
N PHE A 8 -0.21 -65.94 -17.47
CA PHE A 8 -0.59 -66.79 -16.30
C PHE A 8 0.62 -67.19 -15.43
N SER A 9 0.66 -66.97 -14.10
CA SER A 9 -0.27 -67.42 -13.04
C SER A 9 0.18 -66.77 -11.70
N ARG A 10 -0.69 -66.13 -10.88
CA ARG A 10 -1.66 -66.67 -9.90
C ARG A 10 -1.06 -67.04 -8.51
N PHE A 11 -1.67 -66.41 -7.48
CA PHE A 11 -2.02 -66.88 -6.13
C PHE A 11 -1.24 -66.49 -4.84
N SER A 12 -2.06 -65.95 -3.93
CA SER A 12 -2.15 -66.15 -2.47
C SER A 12 -1.30 -65.33 -1.50
N LEU A 13 -1.97 -64.37 -0.86
CA LEU A 13 -1.87 -64.01 0.58
C LEU A 13 -2.39 -65.19 1.46
N PRO A 14 -2.18 -65.29 2.80
CA PRO A 14 -2.07 -64.16 3.75
C PRO A 14 -1.26 -64.37 5.07
N ARG A 15 -1.28 -63.30 5.89
CA ARG A 15 -1.28 -63.24 7.39
C ARG A 15 0.04 -63.33 8.20
N TYR A 16 0.31 -62.19 8.86
CA TYR A 16 0.40 -62.02 10.32
C TYR A 16 1.54 -62.69 11.11
N ARG A 17 2.46 -61.87 11.66
CA ARG A 17 2.81 -61.95 13.09
C ARG A 17 3.56 -60.72 13.60
N ARG A 18 3.06 -60.19 14.72
CA ARG A 18 3.64 -59.18 15.59
C ARG A 18 4.30 -59.90 16.78
N ASN A 19 5.54 -59.56 17.15
CA ASN A 19 6.02 -59.56 18.53
C ASN A 19 7.41 -58.87 18.60
N ARG A 20 7.53 -57.77 19.33
CA ARG A 20 8.07 -57.66 20.71
C ARG A 20 9.40 -58.39 20.88
N ASN A 21 10.44 -57.61 21.18
CA ASN A 21 11.39 -58.04 22.18
C ASN A 21 11.81 -56.86 23.06
N SER A 22 11.70 -57.10 24.36
CA SER A 22 12.05 -56.24 25.48
C SER A 22 13.34 -56.71 26.11
N GLY A 23 14.22 -55.77 26.44
CA GLY A 23 15.04 -55.79 27.65
C GLY A 23 16.28 -56.69 27.66
N ARG A 24 17.44 -56.07 27.93
CA ARG A 24 18.37 -56.51 28.99
C ARG A 24 19.32 -55.38 29.38
N ARG A 25 19.48 -55.21 30.68
CA ARG A 25 20.34 -54.23 31.36
C ARG A 25 21.69 -54.87 31.76
N SER A 26 22.72 -54.02 31.75
CA SER A 26 23.84 -53.87 32.74
C SER A 26 24.97 -54.92 32.79
N PRO A 27 26.15 -54.67 33.44
CA PRO A 27 26.68 -53.46 34.13
C PRO A 27 28.21 -53.13 33.91
N ALA A 28 28.65 -52.01 34.52
CA ALA A 28 30.00 -51.73 35.09
C ALA A 28 31.17 -51.41 34.14
N ALA A 29 32.08 -50.46 34.37
CA ALA A 29 32.29 -49.55 35.50
C ALA A 29 33.12 -48.33 35.05
N LEU A 30 32.70 -47.16 35.55
CA LEU A 30 33.48 -46.03 36.08
C LEU A 30 34.95 -45.88 35.66
N ARG A 31 35.26 -44.73 35.03
CA ARG A 31 36.38 -43.86 35.41
C ARG A 31 36.20 -42.42 34.91
N LEU A 32 36.04 -41.50 35.87
CA LEU A 32 36.57 -40.12 35.92
C LEU A 32 36.00 -39.12 34.89
N ALA A 33 34.97 -38.32 35.19
CA ALA A 33 34.87 -37.22 36.16
C ALA A 33 35.77 -36.00 35.85
N ARG A 34 35.08 -34.85 35.75
CA ARG A 34 35.53 -33.44 35.85
C ARG A 34 35.99 -32.76 34.55
N TRP A 35 35.03 -32.21 33.81
CA TRP A 35 34.90 -30.75 33.57
C TRP A 35 33.41 -30.42 33.44
N ALA A 36 32.72 -30.36 34.57
CA ALA A 36 31.45 -29.65 34.70
C ALA A 36 31.78 -28.20 35.08
N ALA A 37 31.91 -27.34 34.08
CA ALA A 37 31.99 -25.88 34.27
C ALA A 37 31.73 -25.15 32.94
N LEU A 38 30.59 -25.42 32.28
CA LEU A 38 30.00 -24.48 31.31
C LEU A 38 28.52 -24.75 31.08
N ALA A 39 27.78 -25.07 32.16
CA ALA A 39 26.33 -25.31 32.11
C ALA A 39 25.54 -24.34 33.02
N TRP A 40 26.17 -23.26 33.45
CA TRP A 40 25.56 -22.21 34.26
C TRP A 40 26.04 -20.83 33.80
N LEU A 41 25.59 -20.41 32.62
CA LEU A 41 25.42 -18.99 32.29
C LEU A 41 24.57 -18.87 31.01
N LEU A 42 23.24 -18.89 31.17
CA LEU A 42 22.27 -18.28 30.25
C LEU A 42 20.93 -18.17 31.01
N ALA A 43 21.03 -17.60 32.21
CA ALA A 43 19.88 -17.06 32.91
C ALA A 43 19.65 -15.64 32.40
N ALA A 44 18.42 -15.40 31.94
CA ALA A 44 17.75 -14.11 31.85
C ALA A 44 18.45 -13.02 31.01
N ALA A 45 18.15 -13.01 29.71
CA ALA A 45 17.80 -11.76 29.06
C ALA A 45 16.31 -11.84 28.71
N PRO A 46 15.40 -11.12 29.39
CA PRO A 46 14.15 -10.79 28.73
C PRO A 46 14.53 -9.98 27.50
N GLY A 47 14.45 -10.60 26.33
CA GLY A 47 14.44 -9.87 25.09
C GLY A 47 13.28 -8.89 25.20
N ALA A 48 13.58 -7.62 25.41
CA ALA A 48 12.61 -6.56 25.23
C ALA A 48 12.14 -6.70 23.78
N VAL A 49 10.96 -7.29 23.60
CA VAL A 49 10.16 -7.02 22.42
C VAL A 49 10.00 -5.51 22.46
N VAL A 50 10.71 -4.80 21.61
CA VAL A 50 10.39 -3.41 21.31
C VAL A 50 9.05 -3.50 20.61
N GLU A 51 7.97 -3.55 21.39
CA GLU A 51 6.66 -3.15 20.90
C GLU A 51 6.89 -1.75 20.34
N GLY A 52 6.73 -1.61 19.02
CA GLY A 52 6.77 -0.31 18.39
C GLY A 52 5.80 0.57 19.16
N ALA A 53 6.31 1.64 19.77
CA ALA A 53 5.45 2.61 20.44
C ALA A 53 4.32 2.95 19.47
N PRO A 54 3.06 3.05 19.93
CA PRO A 54 1.97 3.51 19.07
C PRO A 54 2.48 4.80 18.47
N ALA A 55 2.68 4.81 17.14
CA ALA A 55 3.30 5.99 16.57
C ALA A 55 2.37 7.16 16.93
N ALA A 56 2.93 8.18 17.56
CA ALA A 56 2.20 9.41 17.83
C ALA A 56 1.54 9.86 16.51
N GLY A 57 0.46 10.63 16.62
CA GLY A 57 -0.15 11.25 15.45
C GLY A 57 0.90 11.96 14.59
N VAL A 58 0.55 12.32 13.36
CA VAL A 58 1.48 12.98 12.44
C VAL A 58 1.65 14.44 12.88
N GLU A 59 2.33 14.63 14.01
CA GLU A 59 2.62 15.88 14.69
C GLU A 59 3.73 16.64 13.97
N GLY A 60 3.65 17.98 13.99
CA GLY A 60 4.71 18.83 13.43
C GLY A 60 4.82 18.80 11.91
N ALA A 61 3.77 18.36 11.21
CA ALA A 61 3.70 18.40 9.75
C ALA A 61 3.95 19.84 9.24
N PRO A 62 4.79 20.03 8.20
CA PRO A 62 4.87 21.31 7.50
C PRO A 62 3.46 21.70 7.02
N LEU A 63 3.08 22.96 7.24
CA LEU A 63 1.80 23.45 6.76
C LEU A 63 1.82 23.54 5.22
N GLU A 64 0.84 22.90 4.60
CA GLU A 64 0.55 23.03 3.19
C GLU A 64 -0.13 24.36 2.89
N GLY A 65 0.26 24.97 1.76
CA GLY A 65 -0.35 26.17 1.21
C GLY A 65 -1.24 25.87 -0.01
N ALA A 66 -1.77 26.92 -0.63
CA ALA A 66 -2.49 26.76 -1.89
C ALA A 66 -1.54 26.37 -3.03
N LEU A 67 -1.98 25.46 -3.91
CA LEU A 67 -1.22 24.97 -5.05
C LEU A 67 -2.19 24.56 -6.16
N HIS A 68 -1.87 24.88 -7.41
CA HIS A 68 -2.52 24.33 -8.59
C HIS A 68 -1.43 23.77 -9.50
N GLY A 69 -1.58 22.53 -9.95
CA GLY A 69 -0.65 21.87 -10.87
C GLY A 69 -1.39 21.04 -11.91
N PHE A 70 -0.67 20.67 -12.96
CA PHE A 70 -1.23 19.94 -14.11
C PHE A 70 -0.44 18.66 -14.37
N PRO A 71 -0.53 17.64 -13.49
CA PRO A 71 0.22 16.40 -13.68
C PRO A 71 -0.31 15.61 -14.88
N ALA A 72 0.43 14.59 -15.33
CA ALA A 72 -0.10 13.64 -16.31
C ALA A 72 -0.08 12.22 -15.76
N MET A 73 -1.16 11.48 -16.01
CA MET A 73 -1.24 10.05 -15.78
C MET A 73 -0.69 9.31 -16.99
N ARG A 74 0.10 8.27 -16.73
CA ARG A 74 0.81 7.46 -17.71
C ARG A 74 0.75 5.99 -17.34
N SER A 75 0.91 5.13 -18.32
CA SER A 75 1.31 3.75 -18.06
C SER A 75 2.81 3.70 -17.71
N LEU A 76 3.28 2.57 -17.18
CA LEU A 76 4.68 2.43 -16.74
C LEU A 76 5.70 2.56 -17.89
N ASP A 77 5.35 2.10 -19.09
CA ASP A 77 6.11 2.29 -20.33
C ASP A 77 6.09 3.74 -20.85
N GLY A 78 5.27 4.62 -20.25
CA GLY A 78 5.31 6.07 -20.44
C GLY A 78 4.26 6.64 -21.39
N LYS A 79 3.40 5.82 -22.00
CA LYS A 79 2.26 6.28 -22.77
C LYS A 79 1.36 7.15 -21.89
N LYS A 80 0.96 8.33 -22.39
CA LYS A 80 0.00 9.21 -21.71
C LYS A 80 -1.38 8.56 -21.67
N LEU A 81 -2.01 8.54 -20.50
CA LEU A 81 -3.34 7.99 -20.30
C LEU A 81 -4.38 9.10 -20.05
N ALA A 82 -4.01 10.11 -19.25
CA ALA A 82 -4.89 11.23 -18.91
C ALA A 82 -4.10 12.51 -18.62
N ASP A 83 -4.75 13.64 -18.87
CA ASP A 83 -4.36 14.93 -18.30
C ASP A 83 -4.90 15.06 -16.88
N GLY A 84 -4.11 15.65 -15.99
CA GLY A 84 -4.46 15.88 -14.61
C GLY A 84 -4.62 17.38 -14.31
N ASP A 85 -5.61 17.71 -13.49
CA ASP A 85 -5.79 19.00 -12.83
C ASP A 85 -5.74 18.75 -11.32
N PHE A 86 -4.69 19.25 -10.67
CA PHE A 86 -4.49 19.15 -9.23
C PHE A 86 -4.70 20.53 -8.62
N ALA A 87 -5.63 20.66 -7.68
CA ALA A 87 -5.84 21.86 -6.91
C ALA A 87 -5.81 21.55 -5.41
N GLN A 88 -5.18 22.44 -4.66
CA GLN A 88 -5.10 22.43 -3.21
C GLN A 88 -5.32 23.84 -2.70
N TRP A 89 -6.20 24.03 -1.72
CA TRP A 89 -6.52 25.36 -1.17
C TRP A 89 -6.91 25.28 0.31
N ILE A 90 -6.89 26.44 0.98
CA ILE A 90 -7.36 26.57 2.36
C ILE A 90 -8.73 27.24 2.36
N GLU A 91 -9.72 26.59 2.97
CA GLU A 91 -11.05 27.13 3.16
C GLU A 91 -11.62 26.65 4.50
N GLY A 92 -12.19 27.56 5.30
CA GLY A 92 -12.72 27.22 6.63
C GLY A 92 -11.67 26.65 7.61
N GLY A 93 -10.40 26.98 7.43
CA GLY A 93 -9.30 26.43 8.23
C GLY A 93 -8.98 24.95 7.92
N ARG A 94 -9.48 24.43 6.80
CA ARG A 94 -9.17 23.09 6.27
C ARG A 94 -8.37 23.18 4.99
N LEU A 95 -7.48 22.23 4.80
CA LEU A 95 -6.81 22.00 3.52
C LEU A 95 -7.71 21.11 2.66
N HIS A 96 -8.09 21.60 1.51
CA HIS A 96 -8.86 20.84 0.52
C HIS A 96 -7.96 20.46 -0.64
N ILE A 97 -8.18 19.27 -1.18
CA ILE A 97 -7.49 18.75 -2.36
C ILE A 97 -8.55 18.25 -3.35
N ARG A 98 -8.38 18.59 -4.62
CA ARG A 98 -9.11 18.03 -5.75
C ARG A 98 -8.12 17.60 -6.82
N ILE A 99 -8.25 16.37 -7.28
CA ILE A 99 -7.47 15.83 -8.41
C ILE A 99 -8.45 15.33 -9.45
N LEU A 100 -8.43 15.90 -10.65
CA LEU A 100 -9.23 15.44 -11.77
C LEU A 100 -8.30 14.87 -12.84
N TYR A 101 -8.59 13.66 -13.31
CA TYR A 101 -7.96 13.06 -14.47
C TYR A 101 -8.97 12.90 -15.61
N GLU A 102 -8.65 13.48 -16.76
CA GLU A 102 -9.45 13.42 -17.98
C GLU A 102 -8.79 12.53 -19.02
N PHE A 103 -9.49 11.46 -19.42
CA PHE A 103 -9.04 10.50 -20.43
C PHE A 103 -9.73 10.79 -21.77
N GLY A 104 -9.07 10.46 -22.88
CA GLY A 104 -9.53 10.78 -24.24
C GLY A 104 -10.87 10.18 -24.69
N GLU A 105 -11.46 9.24 -23.94
CA GLU A 105 -12.73 8.56 -24.28
C GLU A 105 -13.87 8.91 -23.28
N GLY A 106 -13.82 10.10 -22.68
CA GLY A 106 -14.86 10.56 -21.74
C GLY A 106 -14.85 9.83 -20.40
N ARG A 107 -13.84 8.99 -20.14
CA ARG A 107 -13.52 8.49 -18.80
C ARG A 107 -12.93 9.63 -17.97
N ARG A 108 -13.38 9.73 -16.72
CA ARG A 108 -13.02 10.80 -15.78
C ARG A 108 -12.80 10.18 -14.42
N VAL A 109 -11.74 10.57 -13.71
CA VAL A 109 -11.50 10.17 -12.33
C VAL A 109 -11.31 11.42 -11.51
N GLU A 110 -12.13 11.64 -10.50
CA GLU A 110 -12.01 12.74 -9.55
C GLU A 110 -11.69 12.16 -8.17
N GLU A 111 -10.64 12.66 -7.54
CA GLU A 111 -10.33 12.45 -6.13
C GLU A 111 -10.53 13.75 -5.37
N ARG A 112 -11.15 13.68 -4.19
CA ARG A 112 -11.26 14.80 -3.26
C ARG A 112 -10.82 14.38 -1.87
N ALA A 113 -10.17 15.29 -1.16
CA ALA A 113 -9.79 15.07 0.22
C ALA A 113 -9.80 16.37 1.02
N ALA A 114 -10.09 16.28 2.31
CA ALA A 114 -10.00 17.39 3.24
C ALA A 114 -9.17 17.01 4.46
N PHE A 115 -8.37 17.96 4.97
CA PHE A 115 -7.46 17.75 6.09
C PHE A 115 -7.53 18.89 7.09
N ARG A 116 -7.37 18.53 8.37
CA ARG A 116 -6.89 19.42 9.42
C ARG A 116 -5.37 19.26 9.51
N GLN A 117 -4.64 20.37 9.46
CA GLN A 117 -3.16 20.33 9.41
C GLN A 117 -2.47 20.54 10.76
N SER A 118 -3.17 21.11 11.74
CA SER A 118 -2.63 21.51 13.04
C SER A 118 -3.58 21.09 14.17
N PRO A 119 -3.07 20.69 15.35
CA PRO A 119 -1.64 20.51 15.72
C PRO A 119 -0.94 19.33 15.02
N GLU A 120 -1.71 18.47 14.36
CA GLU A 120 -1.26 17.29 13.63
C GLU A 120 -2.03 17.17 12.31
N LEU A 121 -1.47 16.44 11.36
CA LEU A 121 -2.11 16.13 10.09
C LEU A 121 -3.17 15.03 10.28
N VAL A 122 -4.43 15.38 10.04
CA VAL A 122 -5.58 14.49 10.07
C VAL A 122 -6.35 14.61 8.76
N GLN A 123 -6.52 13.49 8.06
CA GLN A 123 -7.47 13.41 6.97
C GLN A 123 -8.88 13.33 7.56
N GLU A 124 -9.76 14.24 7.18
CA GLU A 124 -11.14 14.30 7.67
C GLU A 124 -12.12 13.68 6.69
N GLU A 125 -11.86 13.82 5.38
CA GLU A 125 -12.72 13.33 4.32
C GLU A 125 -11.89 12.83 3.13
N TRP A 126 -12.42 11.84 2.43
CA TRP A 126 -11.86 11.37 1.16
C TRP A 126 -12.95 10.80 0.27
N SER A 127 -12.86 11.07 -1.03
CA SER A 127 -13.64 10.36 -2.04
C SER A 127 -12.87 10.16 -3.33
N LEU A 128 -13.19 9.07 -4.04
CA LEU A 128 -12.78 8.83 -5.41
C LEU A 128 -14.00 8.48 -6.25
N ARG A 129 -14.21 9.22 -7.33
CA ARG A 129 -15.32 9.04 -8.27
C ARG A 129 -14.78 8.82 -9.68
N GLU A 130 -15.15 7.68 -10.27
CA GLU A 130 -14.81 7.36 -11.66
C GLU A 130 -16.06 7.27 -12.52
N MET A 131 -16.08 8.04 -13.60
CA MET A 131 -17.12 8.04 -14.63
C MET A 131 -16.56 7.43 -15.91
N ARG A 132 -17.36 6.65 -16.64
CA ARG A 132 -17.02 6.09 -17.96
C ARG A 132 -18.21 6.27 -18.89
N GLY A 133 -18.01 6.91 -20.05
CA GLY A 133 -19.10 7.15 -21.01
C GLY A 133 -20.28 7.95 -20.42
N GLY A 134 -20.03 8.81 -19.42
CA GLY A 134 -21.08 9.56 -18.71
C GLY A 134 -21.78 8.80 -17.59
N GLU A 135 -21.53 7.51 -17.42
CA GLU A 135 -22.10 6.70 -16.34
C GLU A 135 -21.14 6.51 -15.16
N LEU A 136 -21.69 6.34 -13.96
CA LEU A 136 -20.90 6.04 -12.79
C LEU A 136 -20.31 4.63 -12.91
N TYR A 137 -18.98 4.53 -12.87
CA TYR A 137 -18.29 3.25 -12.82
C TYR A 137 -17.98 2.84 -11.38
N ARG A 138 -17.42 3.75 -10.57
CA ARG A 138 -17.26 3.55 -9.12
C ARG A 138 -17.21 4.86 -8.35
N HIS A 139 -17.62 4.81 -7.09
CA HIS A 139 -17.53 5.89 -6.13
C HIS A 139 -17.15 5.31 -4.76
N PHE A 140 -16.04 5.75 -4.20
CA PHE A 140 -15.59 5.37 -2.86
C PHE A 140 -15.55 6.61 -1.98
N GLU A 141 -15.94 6.47 -0.72
CA GLU A 141 -16.04 7.59 0.20
C GLU A 141 -15.71 7.15 1.63
N VAL A 142 -15.04 8.02 2.38
CA VAL A 142 -14.80 7.90 3.82
C VAL A 142 -14.98 9.27 4.48
N ASP A 143 -15.83 9.33 5.49
CA ASP A 143 -15.79 10.35 6.52
C ASP A 143 -14.91 9.84 7.66
N PHE A 144 -13.71 10.39 7.77
CA PHE A 144 -12.75 9.97 8.79
C PHE A 144 -13.10 10.45 10.20
N ARG A 145 -14.02 11.41 10.33
CA ARG A 145 -14.48 11.90 11.65
C ARG A 145 -15.50 10.94 12.27
N SER A 146 -16.39 10.38 11.45
CA SER A 146 -17.41 9.43 11.92
C SER A 146 -17.05 7.96 11.72
N GLY A 147 -16.10 7.68 10.83
CA GLY A 147 -15.78 6.35 10.34
C GLY A 147 -16.76 5.80 9.32
N ALA A 148 -17.78 6.57 8.91
CA ALA A 148 -18.70 6.13 7.87
C ALA A 148 -17.96 5.99 6.53
N ALA A 149 -18.14 4.86 5.86
CA ALA A 149 -17.53 4.60 4.56
C ALA A 149 -18.51 3.91 3.62
N SER A 150 -18.41 4.23 2.33
CA SER A 150 -19.23 3.61 1.29
C SER A 150 -18.41 3.29 0.04
N ALA A 151 -18.86 2.28 -0.67
CA ALA A 151 -18.39 1.94 -2.01
C ALA A 151 -19.59 1.71 -2.91
N LYS A 152 -19.56 2.32 -4.09
CA LYS A 152 -20.46 2.03 -5.21
C LYS A 152 -19.61 1.57 -6.37
N LYS A 153 -19.97 0.48 -7.04
CA LYS A 153 -19.23 -0.02 -8.21
C LYS A 153 -20.17 -0.70 -9.19
N ARG A 154 -19.94 -0.44 -10.48
CA ARG A 154 -20.65 -1.08 -11.57
C ARG A 154 -20.10 -2.48 -11.79
N GLU A 155 -21.00 -3.45 -11.75
CA GLU A 155 -20.76 -4.86 -12.06
C GLU A 155 -21.68 -5.30 -13.22
N GLU A 156 -21.55 -6.55 -13.67
CA GLU A 156 -22.34 -7.12 -14.78
C GLU A 156 -23.86 -7.00 -14.56
N GLY A 157 -24.31 -6.99 -13.30
CA GLY A 157 -25.72 -6.81 -12.91
C GLY A 157 -26.15 -5.37 -12.60
N GLY A 158 -25.32 -4.36 -12.88
CA GLY A 158 -25.60 -2.96 -12.57
C GLY A 158 -24.77 -2.39 -11.42
N LEU A 159 -25.19 -1.24 -10.89
CA LEU A 159 -24.48 -0.55 -9.80
C LEU A 159 -24.80 -1.23 -8.47
N ARG A 160 -23.75 -1.71 -7.78
CA ARG A 160 -23.85 -2.24 -6.41
C ARG A 160 -23.28 -1.26 -5.40
N GLU A 161 -23.75 -1.37 -4.17
CA GLU A 161 -23.36 -0.52 -3.04
C GLU A 161 -23.01 -1.35 -1.81
N TRP A 162 -21.95 -0.95 -1.13
CA TRP A 162 -21.51 -1.50 0.15
C TRP A 162 -21.24 -0.35 1.11
N THR A 163 -21.70 -0.49 2.35
CA THR A 163 -21.45 0.47 3.41
C THR A 163 -20.73 -0.21 4.57
N GLY A 164 -20.05 0.60 5.37
CA GLY A 164 -19.34 0.14 6.55
C GLY A 164 -19.05 1.27 7.51
N LYS A 165 -18.64 0.89 8.73
CA LYS A 165 -18.08 1.79 9.72
C LYS A 165 -16.67 1.33 10.04
N LEU A 166 -15.70 2.22 9.84
CA LEU A 166 -14.28 1.99 10.08
C LEU A 166 -13.92 2.37 11.52
N GLU A 167 -13.12 1.53 12.17
CA GLU A 167 -12.55 1.82 13.49
C GLU A 167 -11.29 2.67 13.36
N LEU A 168 -11.49 3.99 13.34
CA LEU A 168 -10.44 4.95 13.08
C LEU A 168 -9.75 5.41 14.36
N VAL A 169 -8.45 5.66 14.25
CA VAL A 169 -7.68 6.43 15.22
C VAL A 169 -7.23 7.69 14.50
N GLU A 170 -7.52 8.84 15.09
CA GLU A 170 -7.24 10.15 14.51
C GLU A 170 -5.74 10.31 14.21
N GLY A 171 -5.41 10.87 13.03
CA GLY A 171 -4.02 11.03 12.58
C GLY A 171 -3.30 9.74 12.20
N ARG A 172 -3.97 8.57 12.21
CA ARG A 172 -3.35 7.25 11.95
C ARG A 172 -3.89 6.54 10.71
N ALA A 173 -4.91 7.08 10.07
CA ALA A 173 -5.57 6.47 8.92
C ALA A 173 -5.67 7.46 7.75
N PHE A 174 -5.37 6.99 6.53
CA PHE A 174 -5.35 7.80 5.32
C PHE A 174 -5.91 7.04 4.10
N ALA A 175 -6.26 7.79 3.05
CA ALA A 175 -6.65 7.27 1.76
C ALA A 175 -6.11 8.16 0.62
N GLY A 176 -5.83 7.53 -0.54
CA GLY A 176 -5.39 8.22 -1.76
C GLY A 176 -4.21 9.17 -1.54
N PHE A 177 -4.34 10.41 -2.01
CA PHE A 177 -3.33 11.46 -1.88
C PHE A 177 -3.00 11.83 -0.42
N GLY A 178 -3.83 11.41 0.54
CA GLY A 178 -3.51 11.51 1.97
C GLY A 178 -2.19 10.83 2.35
N PHE A 179 -1.79 9.77 1.65
CA PHE A 179 -0.47 9.16 1.86
C PHE A 179 0.69 10.05 1.41
N THR A 180 0.51 10.87 0.38
CA THR A 180 1.51 11.90 0.03
C THR A 180 1.67 12.90 1.18
N MET A 181 0.57 13.34 1.80
CA MET A 181 0.61 14.27 2.94
C MET A 181 1.28 13.64 4.15
N ALA A 182 0.91 12.39 4.50
CA ALA A 182 1.53 11.66 5.59
C ALA A 182 3.04 11.47 5.38
N LEU A 183 3.48 11.16 4.15
CA LEU A 183 4.91 11.04 3.83
C LEU A 183 5.67 12.36 3.94
N LYS A 184 5.07 13.48 3.54
CA LYS A 184 5.67 14.81 3.67
C LYS A 184 5.90 15.15 5.15
N ALA A 185 4.91 14.88 5.99
CA ALA A 185 4.97 15.14 7.41
C ALA A 185 5.91 14.19 8.17
N LEU A 186 5.94 12.90 7.80
CA LEU A 186 6.82 11.89 8.40
C LEU A 186 8.23 11.87 7.80
N ARG A 187 8.53 12.76 6.84
CA ARG A 187 9.74 12.70 6.01
C ARG A 187 11.01 12.55 6.83
N GLU A 188 11.22 13.39 7.84
CA GLU A 188 12.46 13.35 8.63
C GLU A 188 12.70 12.00 9.32
N ARG A 189 11.63 11.42 9.89
CA ARG A 189 11.65 10.10 10.54
C ARG A 189 12.01 9.02 9.52
N LEU A 190 11.31 8.99 8.40
CA LEU A 190 11.50 8.00 7.34
C LEU A 190 12.90 8.10 6.72
N MET A 191 13.43 9.32 6.53
CA MET A 191 14.80 9.54 6.02
C MET A 191 15.89 9.08 7.00
N ARG A 192 15.59 9.00 8.30
CA ARG A 192 16.48 8.39 9.31
C ARG A 192 16.38 6.85 9.34
N GLY A 193 15.61 6.26 8.43
CA GLY A 193 15.43 4.81 8.32
C GLY A 193 14.29 4.25 9.18
N GLU A 194 13.53 5.11 9.85
CA GLU A 194 12.34 4.67 10.58
C GLU A 194 11.31 4.06 9.61
N ARG A 195 10.62 3.01 10.06
CA ARG A 195 9.45 2.46 9.39
C ARG A 195 8.23 2.81 10.22
N VAL A 196 7.22 3.40 9.59
CA VAL A 196 6.04 3.88 10.30
C VAL A 196 4.82 3.10 9.84
N GLU A 197 4.07 2.57 10.80
CA GLU A 197 2.80 1.88 10.54
C GLU A 197 1.63 2.86 10.63
N LEU A 198 0.80 2.84 9.59
CA LEU A 198 -0.46 3.56 9.48
C LEU A 198 -1.56 2.60 8.98
N ARG A 199 -2.80 3.09 8.89
CA ARG A 199 -3.92 2.37 8.28
C ARG A 199 -4.33 3.02 6.96
N ALA A 200 -4.62 2.21 5.95
CA ALA A 200 -5.26 2.62 4.70
C ALA A 200 -6.75 2.27 4.74
N ALA A 201 -7.62 3.20 4.34
CA ALA A 201 -8.97 2.85 3.96
C ALA A 201 -8.95 2.23 2.55
N ALA A 202 -9.37 0.96 2.44
CA ALA A 202 -9.35 0.17 1.22
C ALA A 202 -10.74 -0.36 0.86
N PHE A 203 -10.99 -0.55 -0.43
CA PHE A 203 -12.31 -0.88 -0.98
C PHE A 203 -12.22 -2.10 -1.89
N THR A 204 -12.66 -3.26 -1.42
CA THR A 204 -12.57 -4.52 -2.18
C THR A 204 -13.64 -5.56 -1.78
N PRO A 205 -14.89 -5.42 -2.23
CA PRO A 205 -15.56 -4.15 -2.53
C PRO A 205 -16.04 -3.44 -1.26
N LYS A 206 -16.25 -4.16 -0.16
CA LYS A 206 -16.68 -3.59 1.13
C LYS A 206 -15.54 -2.72 1.72
N PRO A 207 -15.85 -1.52 2.28
CA PRO A 207 -14.86 -0.69 2.95
C PRO A 207 -14.23 -1.43 4.14
N ARG A 208 -12.90 -1.33 4.27
CA ARG A 208 -12.12 -1.89 5.39
C ARG A 208 -10.85 -1.08 5.65
N LEU A 209 -10.30 -1.21 6.84
CA LEU A 209 -8.96 -0.73 7.15
C LEU A 209 -7.92 -1.82 6.92
N VAL A 210 -6.82 -1.46 6.29
CA VAL A 210 -5.67 -2.33 6.06
C VAL A 210 -4.44 -1.67 6.67
N GLU A 211 -3.61 -2.43 7.37
CA GLU A 211 -2.34 -1.90 7.88
C GLU A 211 -1.35 -1.70 6.73
N VAL A 212 -0.64 -0.58 6.76
CA VAL A 212 0.39 -0.26 5.78
C VAL A 212 1.68 0.16 6.48
N GLU A 213 2.82 -0.27 5.93
CA GLU A 213 4.15 0.20 6.32
C GLU A 213 4.61 1.31 5.37
N LEU A 214 4.99 2.46 5.92
CA LEU A 214 5.67 3.53 5.21
C LEU A 214 7.18 3.44 5.48
N ARG A 215 7.97 3.54 4.41
CA ARG A 215 9.44 3.54 4.50
C ARG A 215 10.10 4.35 3.39
N HIS A 216 11.30 4.85 3.64
CA HIS A 216 12.17 5.37 2.58
C HIS A 216 12.73 4.20 1.75
N GLY A 217 12.62 4.34 0.43
CA GLY A 217 13.05 3.36 -0.56
C GLY A 217 14.36 3.70 -1.25
N GLY A 218 14.91 4.90 -1.02
CA GLY A 218 16.16 5.38 -1.60
C GLY A 218 16.01 6.67 -2.40
N LEU A 219 17.10 7.10 -3.02
CA LEU A 219 17.15 8.27 -3.89
C LEU A 219 17.24 7.82 -5.35
N ASP A 220 16.29 8.25 -6.17
CA ASP A 220 16.25 7.89 -7.58
C ASP A 220 16.47 9.12 -8.49
N ARG A 221 16.87 8.83 -9.72
CA ARG A 221 16.84 9.79 -10.83
C ARG A 221 15.74 9.41 -11.80
N MET A 222 15.01 10.40 -12.25
CA MET A 222 13.82 10.20 -13.07
C MET A 222 13.71 11.26 -14.15
N ARG A 223 13.44 10.81 -15.38
CA ARG A 223 13.22 11.70 -16.53
C ARG A 223 11.77 12.15 -16.55
N MET A 224 11.56 13.46 -16.63
CA MET A 224 10.24 14.09 -16.55
C MET A 224 10.31 15.49 -17.17
N GLY A 225 9.33 15.87 -18.02
CA GLY A 225 9.30 17.19 -18.66
C GLY A 225 10.60 17.57 -19.38
N GLY A 226 11.27 16.63 -20.05
CA GLY A 226 12.57 16.85 -20.70
C GLY A 226 13.78 16.96 -19.76
N ARG A 227 13.58 16.93 -18.44
CA ARG A 227 14.62 17.10 -17.42
C ARG A 227 14.96 15.77 -16.75
N LEU A 228 16.13 15.71 -16.12
CA LEU A 228 16.50 14.64 -15.19
C LEU A 228 16.42 15.18 -13.76
N LEU A 229 15.45 14.69 -12.99
CA LEU A 229 15.17 15.13 -11.63
C LEU A 229 15.61 14.07 -10.62
N ARG A 230 15.91 14.52 -9.40
CA ARG A 230 16.15 13.64 -8.25
C ARG A 230 14.93 13.66 -7.34
N GLY A 231 14.57 12.49 -6.80
CA GLY A 231 13.47 12.38 -5.86
C GLY A 231 13.74 11.28 -4.83
N ASP A 232 13.38 11.55 -3.58
CA ASP A 232 13.37 10.53 -2.55
C ASP A 232 12.15 9.64 -2.75
N ARG A 233 12.41 8.37 -3.02
CA ARG A 233 11.38 7.35 -3.16
C ARG A 233 10.93 6.91 -1.79
N PHE A 234 9.63 6.88 -1.58
CA PHE A 234 8.96 6.28 -0.45
C PHE A 234 8.06 5.16 -0.93
N ILE A 235 7.84 4.19 -0.06
CA ILE A 235 7.01 3.02 -0.34
C ILE A 235 5.91 2.96 0.70
N VAL A 236 4.68 2.78 0.25
CA VAL A 236 3.52 2.42 1.06
C VAL A 236 3.22 0.96 0.74
N HIS A 237 3.58 0.08 1.68
CA HIS A 237 3.46 -1.36 1.53
C HIS A 237 2.26 -1.87 2.33
N ALA A 238 1.32 -2.53 1.67
CA ALA A 238 0.18 -3.15 2.35
C ALA A 238 0.60 -4.41 3.09
N LYS A 239 0.36 -4.47 4.40
CA LYS A 239 0.60 -5.67 5.20
C LYS A 239 -0.61 -6.59 5.13
N ILE A 240 -0.61 -7.44 4.09
CA ILE A 240 -1.66 -8.44 3.91
C ILE A 240 -1.22 -9.74 4.59
N PRO A 241 -2.04 -10.32 5.49
CA PRO A 241 -1.74 -11.63 6.08
C PRO A 241 -1.54 -12.68 4.98
N TRP A 242 -0.53 -13.54 5.13
CA TRP A 242 -0.15 -14.56 4.12
C TRP A 242 -1.29 -15.52 3.71
N ILE A 243 -2.31 -15.70 4.56
CA ILE A 243 -3.49 -16.54 4.24
C ILE A 243 -4.40 -15.83 3.22
N ALA A 244 -4.40 -14.49 3.20
CA ALA A 244 -5.24 -13.67 2.33
C ALA A 244 -4.58 -13.36 0.97
N THR A 245 -3.26 -13.55 0.83
CA THR A 245 -2.53 -13.23 -0.43
C THR A 245 -2.90 -14.14 -1.59
N LEU A 246 -3.43 -15.35 -1.33
CA LEU A 246 -3.98 -16.21 -2.39
C LEU A 246 -5.17 -15.58 -3.13
N PHE A 247 -5.81 -14.57 -2.55
CA PHE A 247 -7.02 -13.94 -3.07
C PHE A 247 -6.86 -12.44 -3.36
N VAL A 248 -5.83 -11.79 -2.78
CA VAL A 248 -5.54 -10.36 -2.97
C VAL A 248 -4.02 -10.16 -2.92
N ASP A 249 -3.40 -9.89 -4.06
CA ASP A 249 -2.08 -9.28 -4.13
C ASP A 249 -2.27 -7.76 -4.26
N ALA A 250 -1.65 -6.98 -3.37
CA ALA A 250 -1.73 -5.52 -3.39
C ALA A 250 -0.34 -4.95 -3.69
N PRO A 251 -0.12 -4.43 -4.91
CA PRO A 251 1.14 -3.83 -5.26
C PRO A 251 1.49 -2.66 -4.35
N ASP A 252 2.78 -2.51 -4.06
CA ASP A 252 3.30 -1.31 -3.40
C ASP A 252 2.90 -0.04 -4.16
N HIS A 253 2.47 0.98 -3.41
CA HIS A 253 2.48 2.33 -3.94
C HIS A 253 3.85 2.96 -3.69
N ARG A 254 4.40 3.60 -4.72
CA ARG A 254 5.68 4.31 -4.66
C ARG A 254 5.42 5.79 -4.87
N ILE A 255 5.92 6.62 -3.98
CA ILE A 255 5.77 8.08 -4.04
C ILE A 255 7.16 8.70 -4.02
N TRP A 256 7.46 9.56 -4.98
CA TRP A 256 8.68 10.35 -4.97
C TRP A 256 8.35 11.75 -4.51
N LEU A 257 9.11 12.24 -3.54
CA LEU A 257 9.10 13.64 -3.11
C LEU A 257 10.37 14.34 -3.61
N THR A 258 10.26 15.64 -3.89
CA THR A 258 11.39 16.46 -4.37
C THR A 258 12.61 16.39 -3.44
N ASN A 259 13.79 16.40 -4.05
CA ASN A 259 15.08 16.51 -3.37
C ASN A 259 15.94 17.57 -4.10
N PRO A 260 16.49 18.59 -3.39
CA PRO A 260 16.42 18.81 -1.93
C PRO A 260 15.04 19.31 -1.46
N ALA A 261 14.90 19.51 -0.14
CA ALA A 261 13.73 20.12 0.48
C ALA A 261 13.48 21.57 -0.04
N PRO A 262 12.26 22.11 0.03
CA PRO A 262 11.04 21.55 0.67
C PRO A 262 10.48 20.33 -0.07
N ALA A 263 9.77 19.48 0.66
CA ALA A 263 9.13 18.30 0.08
C ALA A 263 7.91 18.72 -0.75
N GLY A 264 7.90 18.35 -2.02
CA GLY A 264 6.78 18.47 -2.93
C GLY A 264 6.53 17.12 -3.61
N PHE A 265 5.29 16.86 -4.01
CA PHE A 265 4.97 15.70 -4.83
C PHE A 265 5.76 15.75 -6.13
N LEU A 266 6.38 14.65 -6.54
CA LEU A 266 7.12 14.56 -7.80
C LEU A 266 6.56 13.47 -8.72
N ARG A 267 6.35 12.26 -8.19
CA ARG A 267 5.78 11.13 -8.93
C ARG A 267 5.05 10.20 -7.99
N TRP A 268 4.06 9.50 -8.52
CA TRP A 268 3.49 8.32 -7.88
C TRP A 268 3.38 7.17 -8.87
N GLU A 269 3.57 5.94 -8.39
CA GLU A 269 3.32 4.70 -9.12
C GLU A 269 2.51 3.75 -8.24
N GLY A 270 1.46 3.15 -8.77
CA GLY A 270 0.61 2.21 -8.04
C GLY A 270 -0.70 1.90 -8.77
N PRO A 271 -1.53 0.98 -8.22
CA PRO A 271 -2.90 0.79 -8.68
C PRO A 271 -3.75 2.04 -8.40
N LEU A 272 -4.69 2.37 -9.29
CA LEU A 272 -5.46 3.62 -9.21
C LEU A 272 -6.36 3.71 -7.98
N ALA A 273 -7.17 2.68 -7.71
CA ALA A 273 -8.04 2.67 -6.53
C ALA A 273 -8.20 1.29 -5.89
N GLU A 274 -8.14 0.22 -6.67
CA GLU A 274 -8.27 -1.16 -6.18
C GLU A 274 -7.00 -1.97 -6.51
N PRO A 275 -6.61 -2.95 -5.68
CA PRO A 275 -5.40 -3.77 -5.91
C PRO A 275 -5.30 -4.40 -7.31
N GLY A 276 -6.45 -4.76 -7.90
CA GLY A 276 -6.52 -5.34 -9.24
C GLY A 276 -6.49 -4.33 -10.39
N ASP A 277 -6.46 -3.03 -10.10
CA ASP A 277 -6.30 -2.01 -11.15
C ASP A 277 -4.90 -2.11 -11.77
N PRO A 278 -4.75 -1.75 -13.06
CA PRO A 278 -3.42 -1.61 -13.66
C PRO A 278 -2.55 -0.63 -12.89
N VAL A 279 -1.28 -0.97 -12.72
CA VAL A 279 -0.30 -0.05 -12.17
C VAL A 279 -0.04 1.07 -13.17
N ILE A 280 -0.25 2.29 -12.71
CA ILE A 280 -0.06 3.52 -13.48
C ILE A 280 1.00 4.39 -12.82
N ARG A 281 1.41 5.44 -13.53
CA ARG A 281 2.35 6.46 -13.08
C ARG A 281 1.71 7.83 -13.20
N VAL A 282 1.91 8.69 -12.22
CA VAL A 282 1.55 10.11 -12.27
C VAL A 282 2.84 10.92 -12.18
N ASP A 283 3.06 11.80 -13.15
CA ASP A 283 4.23 12.67 -13.23
C ASP A 283 3.83 14.13 -12.99
N LEU A 284 4.53 14.83 -12.08
CA LEU A 284 4.29 16.25 -11.80
C LEU A 284 4.50 17.15 -13.03
N LEU A 285 5.59 16.92 -13.76
CA LEU A 285 5.95 17.71 -14.94
C LEU A 285 5.63 16.90 -16.21
N PRO A 286 4.43 17.03 -16.79
CA PRO A 286 4.18 16.42 -18.08
C PRO A 286 5.17 16.94 -19.13
N GLY A 287 5.60 16.09 -20.05
CA GLY A 287 6.46 16.45 -21.18
C GLY A 287 5.74 16.30 -22.52
N GLY A 288 6.24 17.05 -23.51
CA GLY A 288 5.84 17.05 -24.92
C GLY A 288 6.72 18.03 -25.70
N GLU A 289 6.16 19.17 -26.11
CA GLU A 289 6.83 20.43 -26.50
C GLU A 289 6.04 21.62 -25.91
N SER A 290 6.61 22.84 -25.89
CA SER A 290 6.06 24.05 -25.25
C SER A 290 6.12 25.28 -26.18
N GLY A 291 5.14 26.19 -26.08
CA GLY A 291 5.00 27.39 -26.92
C GLY A 291 4.89 28.70 -26.13
N ALA A 292 4.77 29.84 -26.82
CA ALA A 292 4.61 31.14 -26.18
C ALA A 292 3.26 31.26 -25.46
N ALA A 293 3.21 32.06 -24.38
CA ALA A 293 1.94 32.38 -23.73
C ALA A 293 1.11 33.27 -24.67
N GLU A 294 -0.13 32.87 -24.90
CA GLU A 294 -1.09 33.66 -25.65
C GLU A 294 -2.12 34.24 -24.66
N PRO A 295 -2.47 35.54 -24.77
CA PRO A 295 -3.49 36.12 -23.91
C PRO A 295 -4.85 35.47 -24.23
N ILE A 296 -5.57 35.08 -23.17
CA ILE A 296 -6.98 34.71 -23.29
C ILE A 296 -7.74 36.03 -23.54
N ARG A 297 -8.30 36.19 -24.75
CA ARG A 297 -9.19 37.31 -25.08
C ARG A 297 -10.60 37.07 -24.59
#